data_AF-A0A517VGQ7-F1
#
_entry.id   AF-A0A517VGQ7-F1
#
_cell.length_a   1.000
_cell.length_b   1.000
_cell.length_c   1.000
_cell.angle_alpha   90.00
_cell.angle_beta   90.00
_cell.angle_gamma   90.00
#
_symmetry.space_group_name_H-M   'P 1'
#
loop_
_entity.id
_entity.type
_entity.pdbx_description
1 polymer ?
#
loop_
_entity_poly.entity_id
_entity_poly.type
_entity_poly.pdbx_seq_one_letter_code
_entity_poly.pdbx_strand_id
1 'polypeptide(L)'
;MKQYLTTFALLFAIGCNGEPPTKSRQTSDNAFTARTEAMPPRLAASVVTKETLTVGVETVVQSDSLMGRYQVVFEDDGDTGYFYALDTDKPENPIIDALHIYNVQSVTDRDKPSEMHIIWSGDGMKAALFINSYPHAVYNFSEGLGCCRTGFPPPADASATHDWDESQLAHFFADEDK
;
A
#
# COMPACT_ATOMS: atom_id res chain seq x y z
N MET A 1 8.44 -43.46 -22.78
CA MET A 1 9.02 -43.39 -24.14
C MET A 1 9.70 -42.03 -24.24
N LYS A 2 11.02 -41.84 -24.34
CA LYS A 2 12.12 -42.66 -24.84
C LYS A 2 13.31 -42.65 -23.84
N GLN A 3 13.92 -43.82 -23.68
CA GLN A 3 15.25 -44.08 -23.10
C GLN A 3 16.36 -43.37 -23.87
N TYR A 4 17.52 -43.14 -23.24
CA TYR A 4 18.84 -43.74 -23.57
C TYR A 4 19.78 -43.51 -22.35
N LEU A 5 20.21 -44.56 -21.61
CA LEU A 5 21.46 -45.35 -21.78
C LEU A 5 22.71 -44.46 -21.62
N THR A 6 23.76 -44.69 -20.81
CA THR A 6 24.52 -45.90 -20.37
C THR A 6 25.60 -45.39 -19.38
N THR A 7 25.71 -45.82 -18.12
CA THR A 7 26.52 -46.92 -17.51
C THR A 7 28.05 -46.73 -17.37
N PHE A 8 28.55 -47.22 -16.21
CA PHE A 8 29.93 -47.60 -15.77
C PHE A 8 30.85 -46.46 -15.26
N ALA A 9 31.17 -46.36 -13.96
CA ALA A 9 32.06 -47.20 -13.09
C ALA A 9 33.53 -47.19 -13.59
N LEU A 10 34.60 -47.18 -12.80
CA LEU A 10 34.90 -47.49 -11.41
C LEU A 10 36.32 -46.91 -11.10
N LEU A 11 36.64 -46.76 -9.80
CA LEU A 11 37.93 -46.52 -9.11
C LEU A 11 39.27 -46.70 -9.86
N PHE A 12 40.26 -45.85 -9.52
CA PHE A 12 41.63 -46.16 -9.03
C PHE A 12 42.18 -44.86 -8.38
N ALA A 13 42.47 -44.74 -7.08
CA ALA A 13 43.56 -45.28 -6.25
C ALA A 13 44.90 -44.48 -6.32
N ILE A 14 45.39 -44.08 -5.12
CA ILE A 14 46.79 -43.85 -4.71
C ILE A 14 47.47 -42.62 -5.37
N GLY A 15 48.21 -41.71 -4.72
CA GLY A 15 48.85 -41.60 -3.42
C GLY A 15 50.05 -40.64 -3.56
N CYS A 16 50.70 -40.33 -2.43
CA CYS A 16 52.06 -39.77 -2.28
C CYS A 16 52.24 -38.25 -2.11
N ASN A 17 52.97 -37.97 -1.03
CA ASN A 17 53.43 -36.70 -0.48
C ASN A 17 54.45 -35.97 -1.36
N GLY A 18 54.46 -34.64 -1.27
CA GLY A 18 55.56 -33.77 -1.69
C GLY A 18 55.50 -32.43 -0.96
N GLU A 19 56.51 -32.14 -0.16
CA GLU A 19 56.73 -30.92 0.62
C GLU A 19 56.96 -29.65 -0.25
N PRO A 20 56.89 -28.43 0.34
CA PRO A 20 56.47 -27.21 -0.34
C PRO A 20 57.62 -26.42 -0.97
N PRO A 21 57.29 -25.39 -1.78
CA PRO A 21 57.83 -24.09 -1.43
C PRO A 21 56.85 -22.92 -1.56
N THR A 22 57.02 -22.02 -0.59
CA THR A 22 56.54 -20.66 -0.41
C THR A 22 56.57 -19.79 -1.68
N LYS A 23 55.41 -19.30 -2.15
CA LYS A 23 55.22 -17.89 -2.55
C LYS A 23 53.76 -17.54 -2.88
N SER A 24 53.38 -16.33 -2.47
CA SER A 24 52.20 -15.54 -2.83
C SER A 24 50.81 -16.15 -2.61
N ARG A 25 50.20 -15.81 -1.46
CA ARG A 25 48.74 -15.85 -1.33
C ARG A 25 48.20 -14.46 -1.69
N GLN A 26 47.69 -14.32 -2.91
CA GLN A 26 46.65 -13.33 -3.21
C GLN A 26 45.47 -13.65 -2.29
N THR A 27 45.12 -12.71 -1.41
CA THR A 27 43.83 -12.72 -0.74
C THR A 27 42.77 -12.39 -1.79
N SER A 28 42.10 -13.42 -2.29
CA SER A 28 40.78 -13.27 -2.90
C SER A 28 39.80 -13.00 -1.76
N ASP A 29 39.52 -11.72 -1.52
CA ASP A 29 38.42 -11.32 -0.64
C ASP A 29 37.13 -11.64 -1.39
N ASN A 30 36.60 -12.85 -1.15
CA ASN A 30 35.21 -13.19 -1.43
C ASN A 30 34.35 -12.38 -0.47
N ALA A 31 34.06 -11.13 -0.85
CA ALA A 31 32.95 -10.39 -0.28
C ALA A 31 31.67 -11.08 -0.74
N PHE A 32 31.16 -11.99 0.11
CA PHE A 32 29.76 -12.38 0.07
C PHE A 32 28.96 -11.15 0.48
N THR A 33 28.69 -10.27 -0.48
CA THR A 33 27.80 -9.13 -0.28
C THR A 33 26.43 -9.72 0.00
N ALA A 34 26.08 -9.82 1.28
CA ALA A 34 24.72 -10.06 1.71
C ALA A 34 23.87 -8.99 1.02
N ARG A 35 23.02 -9.42 0.08
CA ARG A 35 21.97 -8.55 -0.44
C ARG A 35 21.05 -8.33 0.75
N THR A 36 21.12 -7.14 1.35
CA THR A 36 20.04 -6.62 2.18
C THR A 36 18.83 -6.53 1.25
N GLU A 37 18.01 -7.57 1.24
CA GLU A 37 16.65 -7.44 0.74
C GLU A 37 15.98 -6.46 1.71
N ALA A 38 15.77 -5.22 1.24
CA ALA A 38 15.07 -4.20 2.00
C ALA A 38 13.73 -4.79 2.45
N MET A 39 13.51 -4.84 3.77
CA MET A 39 12.26 -5.33 4.32
C MET A 39 11.16 -4.37 3.85
N PRO A 40 10.00 -4.85 3.38
CA PRO A 40 8.95 -3.95 2.94
C PRO A 40 8.58 -2.98 4.08
N PRO A 41 8.34 -1.68 3.77
CA PRO A 41 8.06 -0.67 4.78
C PRO A 41 6.88 -1.11 5.64
N ARG A 42 7.04 -1.04 6.98
CA ARG A 42 5.93 -1.30 7.92
C ARG A 42 4.98 -0.11 7.91
N LEU A 43 3.66 -0.36 7.90
CA LEU A 43 2.67 0.70 8.06
C LEU A 43 2.76 1.30 9.48
N ALA A 44 2.91 2.61 9.59
CA ALA A 44 2.82 3.36 10.84
C ALA A 44 1.38 3.84 11.09
N ALA A 45 0.43 2.90 11.01
CA ALA A 45 -0.99 3.22 11.10
C ALA A 45 -1.49 3.27 12.54
N SER A 46 -2.31 4.27 12.88
CA SER A 46 -2.98 4.37 14.18
C SER A 46 -4.28 3.56 14.24
N VAL A 47 -5.00 3.51 13.12
CA VAL A 47 -6.27 2.79 12.97
C VAL A 47 -6.30 2.13 11.59
N VAL A 48 -6.81 0.90 11.54
CA VAL A 48 -7.09 0.17 10.31
C VAL A 48 -8.49 -0.42 10.40
N THR A 49 -9.40 0.10 9.58
CA THR A 49 -10.72 -0.49 9.35
C THR A 49 -10.63 -1.38 8.13
N LYS A 50 -11.11 -2.63 8.21
CA LYS A 50 -11.11 -3.59 7.11
C LYS A 50 -12.53 -4.06 6.84
N GLU A 51 -12.93 -4.06 5.57
CA GLU A 51 -14.23 -4.57 5.15
C GLU A 51 -14.15 -5.30 3.81
N THR A 52 -15.17 -6.13 3.52
CA THR A 52 -15.37 -6.69 2.17
C THR A 52 -16.35 -5.81 1.41
N LEU A 53 -15.92 -5.29 0.27
CA LEU A 53 -16.71 -4.45 -0.62
C LEU A 53 -17.23 -5.29 -1.79
N THR A 54 -18.53 -5.18 -2.10
CA THR A 54 -19.09 -5.64 -3.39
C THR A 54 -19.64 -4.41 -4.09
N VAL A 55 -19.05 -4.04 -5.23
CA VAL A 55 -19.34 -2.76 -5.89
C VAL A 55 -20.76 -2.75 -6.46
N GLY A 56 -21.50 -1.67 -6.19
CA GLY A 56 -22.92 -1.51 -6.54
C GLY A 56 -23.88 -2.15 -5.53
N VAL A 57 -23.38 -2.62 -4.39
CA VAL A 57 -24.21 -3.01 -3.24
C VAL A 57 -24.08 -1.93 -2.19
N GLU A 58 -25.20 -1.28 -1.86
CA GLU A 58 -25.25 -0.20 -0.88
C GLU A 58 -24.48 -0.56 0.40
N THR A 59 -23.45 0.22 0.72
CA THR A 59 -22.54 -0.04 1.83
C THR A 59 -22.03 1.27 2.40
N VAL A 60 -22.01 1.38 3.73
CA VAL A 60 -21.41 2.52 4.44
C VAL A 60 -20.39 1.99 5.44
N VAL A 61 -19.17 2.51 5.39
CA VAL A 61 -18.08 2.16 6.30
C VAL A 61 -17.50 3.42 6.91
N GLN A 62 -17.58 3.51 8.23
CA GLN A 62 -17.08 4.65 9.00
C GLN A 62 -15.77 4.30 9.69
N SER A 63 -14.88 5.27 9.82
CA SER A 63 -13.63 5.13 10.56
C SER A 63 -13.28 6.43 11.27
N ASP A 64 -13.11 6.36 12.58
CA ASP A 64 -12.80 7.51 13.43
C ASP A 64 -11.28 7.64 13.66
N SER A 65 -10.80 8.87 13.62
CA SER A 65 -9.44 9.21 14.07
C SER A 65 -9.33 9.07 15.58
N LEU A 66 -8.16 8.65 16.08
CA LEU A 66 -7.86 8.67 17.52
C LEU A 66 -7.85 10.07 18.13
N MET A 67 -7.86 11.13 17.32
CA MET A 67 -7.99 12.51 17.79
C MET A 67 -9.40 12.86 18.29
N GLY A 68 -10.41 12.05 18.00
CA GLY A 68 -11.78 12.25 18.46
C GLY A 68 -12.55 13.40 17.77
N ARG A 69 -11.99 13.97 16.71
CA ARG A 69 -12.59 15.08 15.92
C ARG A 69 -12.82 14.71 14.45
N TYR A 70 -11.92 13.93 13.88
CA TYR A 70 -11.95 13.61 12.45
C TYR A 70 -12.53 12.23 12.24
N GLN A 71 -13.35 12.12 11.20
CA GLN A 71 -13.93 10.87 10.73
C GLN A 71 -13.79 10.83 9.22
N VAL A 72 -13.68 9.62 8.67
CA VAL A 72 -13.92 9.39 7.24
C VAL A 72 -15.02 8.36 7.06
N VAL A 73 -15.74 8.50 5.96
CA VAL A 73 -16.80 7.58 5.57
C VAL A 73 -16.58 7.17 4.13
N PHE A 74 -16.50 5.87 3.88
CA PHE A 74 -16.69 5.32 2.55
C PHE A 74 -18.17 4.97 2.36
N GLU A 75 -18.73 5.32 1.21
CA GLU A 75 -20.09 4.97 0.81
C GLU A 75 -20.08 4.45 -0.62
N ASP A 76 -20.72 3.31 -0.84
CA ASP A 76 -21.24 2.89 -2.14
C ASP A 76 -22.76 3.05 -2.05
N ASP A 77 -23.35 3.90 -2.89
CA ASP A 77 -24.80 4.19 -2.91
C ASP A 77 -25.58 3.31 -3.91
N GLY A 78 -24.92 2.30 -4.49
CA GLY A 78 -25.47 1.44 -5.54
C GLY A 78 -25.15 1.94 -6.96
N ASP A 79 -24.83 3.22 -7.14
CA ASP A 79 -24.49 3.84 -8.43
C ASP A 79 -23.06 4.40 -8.46
N THR A 80 -22.59 4.94 -7.35
CA THR A 80 -21.32 5.67 -7.19
C THR A 80 -20.67 5.36 -5.85
N GLY A 81 -19.33 5.26 -5.86
CA GLY A 81 -18.52 5.17 -4.65
C GLY A 81 -17.91 6.52 -4.27
N TYR A 82 -18.08 6.94 -3.02
CA TYR A 82 -17.52 8.17 -2.47
C TYR A 82 -16.71 7.92 -1.20
N PHE A 83 -15.75 8.80 -0.95
CA PHE A 83 -14.98 8.87 0.28
C PHE A 83 -15.08 10.28 0.87
N TYR A 84 -15.77 10.38 1.99
CA TYR A 84 -16.03 11.63 2.68
C TYR A 84 -15.03 11.85 3.80
N ALA A 85 -14.55 13.08 3.91
CA ALA A 85 -13.82 13.57 5.08
C ALA A 85 -14.77 14.42 5.94
N LEU A 86 -14.76 14.18 7.24
CA LEU A 86 -15.64 14.86 8.19
C LEU A 86 -14.85 15.50 9.33
N ASP A 87 -15.29 16.69 9.73
CA ASP A 87 -14.89 17.39 10.94
C ASP A 87 -16.10 17.46 11.90
N THR A 88 -16.12 16.58 12.91
CA THR A 88 -17.28 16.42 13.80
C THR A 88 -17.48 17.61 14.75
N ASP A 89 -16.51 18.51 14.84
CA ASP A 89 -16.66 19.78 15.56
C ASP A 89 -17.53 20.79 14.78
N LYS A 90 -17.92 20.48 13.53
CA LYS A 90 -18.83 21.30 12.69
C LYS A 90 -20.25 20.72 12.73
N PRO A 91 -21.09 21.05 13.73
CA PRO A 91 -22.34 20.32 14.01
C PRO A 91 -23.41 20.43 12.91
N GLU A 92 -23.41 21.50 12.10
CA GLU A 92 -24.42 21.68 11.05
C GLU A 92 -24.05 21.01 9.73
N ASN A 93 -22.76 21.02 9.37
CA ASN A 93 -22.25 20.39 8.16
C ASN A 93 -20.86 19.81 8.43
N PRO A 94 -20.78 18.56 8.90
CA PRO A 94 -19.50 17.94 9.24
C PRO A 94 -18.71 17.54 7.99
N ILE A 95 -19.35 17.37 6.84
CA ILE A 95 -18.66 16.97 5.59
C ILE A 95 -17.82 18.15 5.10
N ILE A 96 -16.51 17.95 5.09
CA ILE A 96 -15.53 18.94 4.63
C ILE A 96 -15.01 18.64 3.22
N ASP A 97 -15.07 17.38 2.78
CA ASP A 97 -14.75 16.98 1.41
C ASP A 97 -15.46 15.66 1.04
N ALA A 98 -15.64 15.43 -0.26
CA ALA A 98 -16.36 14.31 -0.84
C ALA A 98 -15.65 13.80 -2.10
N LEU A 99 -14.66 12.92 -1.95
CA LEU A 99 -13.84 12.44 -3.05
C LEU A 99 -14.55 11.32 -3.82
N HIS A 100 -14.63 11.45 -5.13
CA HIS A 100 -15.24 10.43 -5.98
C HIS A 100 -14.26 9.27 -6.22
N ILE A 101 -14.70 8.03 -6.00
CA ILE A 101 -13.86 6.84 -6.11
C ILE A 101 -14.10 6.09 -7.41
N TYR A 102 -15.36 5.82 -7.74
CA TYR A 102 -15.76 5.19 -8.99
C TYR A 102 -17.24 5.42 -9.29
N ASN A 103 -17.61 5.27 -10.57
CA ASN A 103 -18.98 4.97 -10.96
C ASN A 103 -19.11 3.44 -11.07
N VAL A 104 -20.15 2.85 -10.49
CA VAL A 104 -20.38 1.39 -10.48
C VAL A 104 -20.43 0.81 -11.89
N GLN A 105 -20.96 1.58 -12.85
CA GLN A 105 -21.02 1.18 -14.26
C GLN A 105 -19.65 1.13 -14.95
N SER A 106 -18.63 1.80 -14.39
CA SER A 106 -17.26 1.83 -14.92
C SER A 106 -16.35 0.75 -14.31
N VAL A 107 -16.82 0.02 -13.30
CA VAL A 107 -16.05 -1.06 -12.66
C VAL A 107 -16.35 -2.38 -13.38
N THR A 108 -15.31 -2.96 -14.01
CA THR A 108 -15.46 -4.11 -14.92
C THR A 108 -15.87 -5.39 -14.20
N ASP A 109 -15.30 -5.65 -13.02
CA ASP A 109 -15.49 -6.85 -12.22
C ASP A 109 -16.20 -6.55 -10.90
N ARG A 110 -17.16 -5.63 -10.94
CA ARG A 110 -17.97 -5.18 -9.79
C ARG A 110 -18.68 -6.30 -9.03
N ASP A 111 -18.94 -7.42 -9.69
CA ASP A 111 -19.56 -8.63 -9.13
C ASP A 111 -18.60 -9.45 -8.23
N LYS A 112 -17.31 -9.13 -8.23
CA LYS A 112 -16.31 -9.80 -7.38
C LYS A 112 -16.12 -9.04 -6.07
N PRO A 113 -16.09 -9.76 -4.93
CA PRO A 113 -15.72 -9.15 -3.67
C PRO A 113 -14.30 -8.56 -3.74
N SER A 114 -14.15 -7.35 -3.21
CA SER A 114 -12.88 -6.65 -3.04
C SER A 114 -12.57 -6.47 -1.56
N GLU A 115 -11.29 -6.45 -1.23
CA GLU A 115 -10.81 -6.15 0.12
C GLU A 115 -10.62 -4.64 0.26
N MET A 116 -11.35 -4.01 1.18
CA MET A 116 -11.25 -2.58 1.43
C MET A 116 -10.56 -2.30 2.77
N HIS A 117 -9.70 -1.29 2.80
CA HIS A 117 -9.12 -0.76 4.02
C HIS A 117 -9.25 0.76 4.09
N ILE A 118 -9.59 1.26 5.27
CA ILE A 118 -9.37 2.66 5.65
C ILE A 118 -8.25 2.68 6.67
N ILE A 119 -7.19 3.40 6.37
CA ILE A 119 -5.98 3.47 7.19
C ILE A 119 -5.80 4.91 7.64
N TRP A 120 -5.51 5.11 8.92
CA TRP A 120 -5.13 6.41 9.48
C TRP A 120 -3.62 6.48 9.72
N SER A 121 -3.01 7.63 9.43
CA SER A 121 -1.61 7.91 9.81
C SER A 121 -1.43 7.84 11.33
N GLY A 122 -0.19 7.64 11.78
CA GLY A 122 0.12 7.48 13.21
C GLY A 122 -0.31 8.66 14.08
N ASP A 123 -0.36 9.86 13.52
CA ASP A 123 -0.82 11.09 14.17
C ASP A 123 -2.35 11.31 14.07
N GLY A 124 -3.07 10.49 13.31
CA GLY A 124 -4.51 10.61 13.11
C GLY A 124 -4.94 11.79 12.21
N MET A 125 -4.00 12.43 11.50
CA MET A 125 -4.25 13.61 10.66
C MET A 125 -4.41 13.31 9.17
N LYS A 126 -4.16 12.07 8.74
CA LYS A 126 -4.38 11.62 7.36
C LYS A 126 -5.14 10.31 7.36
N ALA A 127 -6.07 10.18 6.44
CA ALA A 127 -6.80 8.94 6.20
C ALA A 127 -6.67 8.56 4.72
N ALA A 128 -6.45 7.28 4.45
CA ALA A 128 -6.33 6.74 3.10
C ALA A 128 -7.28 5.56 2.89
N LEU A 129 -7.95 5.54 1.74
CA LEU A 129 -8.78 4.45 1.27
C LEU A 129 -7.98 3.56 0.31
N PHE A 130 -7.92 2.27 0.62
CA PHE A 130 -7.37 1.24 -0.24
C PHE A 130 -8.46 0.24 -0.63
N ILE A 131 -8.47 -0.16 -1.90
CA ILE A 131 -9.30 -1.27 -2.41
C ILE A 131 -8.35 -2.22 -3.13
N ASN A 132 -8.36 -3.50 -2.74
CA ASN A 132 -7.45 -4.53 -3.21
C ASN A 132 -5.97 -4.11 -3.13
N SER A 133 -5.58 -3.50 -2.00
CA SER A 133 -4.25 -2.95 -1.73
C SER A 133 -3.80 -1.82 -2.68
N TYR A 134 -4.69 -1.28 -3.52
CA TYR A 134 -4.43 -0.11 -4.33
C TYR A 134 -5.00 1.15 -3.66
N PRO A 135 -4.24 2.24 -3.53
CA PRO A 135 -4.75 3.46 -2.92
C PRO A 135 -5.63 4.23 -3.90
N HIS A 136 -6.85 4.54 -3.45
CA HIS A 136 -7.87 5.23 -4.23
C HIS A 136 -8.05 6.70 -3.85
N ALA A 137 -7.93 7.01 -2.56
CA ALA A 137 -8.08 8.36 -2.05
C ALA A 137 -7.26 8.57 -0.77
N VAL A 138 -6.86 9.81 -0.54
CA VAL A 138 -6.25 10.30 0.70
C VAL A 138 -6.89 11.63 1.06
N TYR A 139 -7.12 11.86 2.35
CA TYR A 139 -7.45 13.20 2.86
C TYR A 139 -6.45 13.59 3.96
N ASN A 140 -5.90 14.80 3.84
CA ASN A 140 -4.95 15.39 4.77
C ASN A 140 -5.63 16.51 5.56
N PHE A 141 -6.04 16.21 6.79
CA PHE A 141 -6.78 17.14 7.65
C PHE A 141 -5.93 18.34 8.10
N SER A 142 -4.59 18.22 8.12
CA SER A 142 -3.72 19.35 8.50
C SER A 142 -3.62 20.41 7.41
N GLU A 143 -3.78 20.00 6.15
CA GLU A 143 -3.68 20.87 4.98
C GLU A 143 -5.06 21.18 4.36
N GLY A 144 -6.10 20.46 4.77
CA GLY A 144 -7.43 20.55 4.16
C GLY A 144 -7.43 20.08 2.70
N LEU A 145 -6.58 19.10 2.37
CA LEU A 145 -6.32 18.66 1.01
C LEU A 145 -6.78 17.21 0.82
N GLY A 146 -7.72 17.00 -0.11
CA GLY A 146 -8.11 15.69 -0.60
C GLY A 146 -7.45 15.37 -1.94
N CYS A 147 -7.11 14.11 -2.19
CA CYS A 147 -6.73 13.66 -3.52
C CYS A 147 -7.30 12.28 -3.80
N CYS A 148 -7.70 12.04 -5.05
CA CYS A 148 -8.25 10.76 -5.48
C CYS A 148 -7.85 10.44 -6.91
N ARG A 149 -8.00 9.17 -7.29
CA ARG A 149 -7.60 8.71 -8.64
C ARG A 149 -8.37 9.36 -9.78
N THR A 150 -9.60 9.82 -9.53
CA THR A 150 -10.39 10.49 -10.57
C THR A 150 -10.14 11.99 -10.65
N GLY A 151 -9.55 12.61 -9.62
CA GLY A 151 -9.42 14.07 -9.55
C GLY A 151 -10.73 14.81 -9.29
N PHE A 152 -11.77 14.11 -8.80
CA PHE A 152 -13.12 14.65 -8.63
C PHE A 152 -13.54 14.69 -7.14
N PRO A 153 -14.29 15.73 -6.71
CA PRO A 153 -14.91 16.79 -7.52
C PRO A 153 -13.86 17.78 -8.05
N PRO A 154 -14.17 18.58 -9.08
CA PRO A 154 -13.29 19.65 -9.46
C PRO A 154 -13.16 20.60 -8.25
N PRO A 155 -11.95 21.11 -7.99
CA PRO A 155 -11.71 22.06 -6.92
C PRO A 155 -12.54 23.33 -7.12
N ALA A 156 -13.01 23.93 -6.03
CA ALA A 156 -13.80 25.16 -6.10
C ALA A 156 -12.96 26.36 -6.60
N ASP A 157 -11.66 26.32 -6.32
CA ASP A 157 -10.64 27.26 -6.78
C ASP A 157 -9.73 26.61 -7.82
N ALA A 158 -9.40 27.33 -8.89
CA ALA A 158 -8.55 26.80 -9.96
C ALA A 158 -7.09 26.55 -9.54
N SER A 159 -6.71 26.91 -8.30
CA SER A 159 -5.39 26.69 -7.71
C SER A 159 -5.25 25.40 -6.92
N ALA A 160 -6.34 24.83 -6.39
CA ALA A 160 -6.33 23.49 -5.81
C ALA A 160 -6.55 22.45 -6.91
N THR A 161 -6.23 21.19 -6.64
CA THR A 161 -6.65 20.04 -7.44
C THR A 161 -6.93 18.87 -6.51
N HIS A 162 -7.86 17.99 -6.89
CA HIS A 162 -8.02 16.68 -6.25
C HIS A 162 -7.23 15.60 -7.00
N ASP A 163 -6.33 16.01 -7.90
CA ASP A 163 -5.49 15.10 -8.67
C ASP A 163 -4.65 14.25 -7.73
N TRP A 164 -4.49 12.99 -8.10
CA TRP A 164 -3.71 12.05 -7.32
C TRP A 164 -2.26 12.54 -7.10
N ASP A 165 -1.84 12.58 -5.84
CA ASP A 165 -0.48 12.87 -5.42
C ASP A 165 0.05 11.74 -4.53
N GLU A 166 0.95 10.93 -5.09
CA GLU A 166 1.56 9.79 -4.39
C GLU A 166 2.36 10.22 -3.16
N SER A 167 2.85 11.47 -3.10
CA SER A 167 3.61 11.96 -1.95
C SER A 167 2.77 12.01 -0.67
N GLN A 168 1.44 12.11 -0.79
CA GLN A 168 0.50 12.07 0.34
C GLN A 168 0.49 10.71 1.06
N LEU A 169 1.05 9.65 0.45
CA LEU A 169 1.16 8.34 1.09
C LEU A 169 2.38 8.17 2.00
N ALA A 170 3.36 9.07 1.92
CA ALA A 170 4.64 8.91 2.63
C ALA A 170 4.46 8.69 4.16
N HIS A 171 3.44 9.32 4.76
CA HIS A 171 3.19 9.26 6.20
C HIS A 171 2.44 8.01 6.69
N PHE A 172 2.00 7.12 5.79
CA PHE A 172 1.42 5.84 6.18
C PHE A 172 2.47 4.76 6.40
N PHE A 173 3.70 4.99 5.92
CA PHE A 173 4.82 4.08 6.06
C PHE A 173 5.73 4.58 7.17
N ALA A 174 6.22 3.68 8.02
CA ALA A 174 7.24 4.01 8.99
C ALA A 174 8.51 4.43 8.25
N ASP A 175 9.12 5.54 8.68
CA ASP A 175 10.51 5.82 8.34
C ASP A 175 11.36 4.64 8.81
N GLU A 176 12.19 4.06 7.93
CA GLU A 176 13.17 3.07 8.36
C GLU A 176 14.07 3.71 9.41
N ASP A 177 14.13 3.12 10.61
CA ASP A 177 14.92 3.59 11.74
C ASP A 177 16.35 3.95 11.30
N LYS A 178 16.78 5.16 11.66
CA LYS A 178 18.19 5.60 11.58
C LYS A 178 19.07 4.88 12.61
#